data_AF-A0ABD3IRS8-F1
#
_entry.id   AF-A0ABD3IRS8-F1
#
_cell.length_a   1.000
_cell.length_b   1.000
_cell.length_c   1.000
_cell.angle_alpha   90.00
_cell.angle_beta   90.00
_cell.angle_gamma   90.00
#
_symmetry.space_group_name_H-M   'P 1'
#
loop_
_entity.id
_entity.type
_entity.pdbx_description
1 polymer ?
#
loop_
_entity_poly.entity_id
_entity_poly.type
_entity_poly.pdbx_seq_one_letter_code
_entity_poly.pdbx_strand_id
1 'polypeptide(L)'
;MERFPATAPVVCFVAIFLGLQFTVSSASPAEINHCLIIRNLKQEQERPHEVHCSRERSRAARQIIEEYLMPFVKRENFQMSSPCKLHPDNDMFQDQEEHKIHVDINEWRCGYCKKSFRAERFLDQHFDNRHYNLLNVSRNICLADLCGALHCDFVINSKSQKTKCNPAAAARNRHLCEFFNYSKNTICVSNHNNVLHC
;
A
#
# COMPACT_ATOMS: atom_id res chain seq x y z
N MET A 1 62.89 -7.14 44.55
CA MET A 1 63.89 -8.17 44.94
C MET A 1 63.50 -9.41 44.16
N GLU A 2 64.08 -9.67 42.98
CA GLU A 2 65.37 -10.38 42.84
C GLU A 2 65.31 -11.67 43.69
N ARG A 3 65.27 -12.90 43.17
CA ARG A 3 66.08 -13.48 42.11
C ARG A 3 65.65 -14.93 41.83
N PHE A 4 65.72 -15.33 40.56
CA PHE A 4 65.98 -16.70 40.10
C PHE A 4 67.39 -17.15 40.56
N PRO A 5 67.72 -18.45 40.55
CA PRO A 5 68.67 -18.89 39.52
C PRO A 5 68.33 -20.28 38.96
N ALA A 6 68.34 -20.51 37.65
CA ALA A 6 69.45 -20.47 36.69
C ALA A 6 70.24 -21.79 36.64
N THR A 7 70.19 -22.44 35.48
CA THR A 7 71.35 -23.07 34.85
C THR A 7 71.17 -23.04 33.33
N ALA A 8 72.28 -22.75 32.66
CA ALA A 8 72.45 -22.32 31.29
C ALA A 8 72.88 -23.50 30.37
N PRO A 9 73.59 -23.32 29.24
CA PRO A 9 73.30 -22.57 28.00
C PRO A 9 73.57 -23.43 26.72
N VAL A 10 73.68 -22.74 25.57
CA VAL A 10 74.40 -23.10 24.30
C VAL A 10 73.48 -23.59 23.17
N VAL A 11 72.86 -22.68 22.40
CA VAL A 11 73.33 -21.97 21.18
C VAL A 11 73.54 -22.90 19.97
N CYS A 12 72.71 -22.76 18.93
CA CYS A 12 73.16 -22.49 17.54
C CYS A 12 72.01 -22.49 16.52
N PHE A 13 72.21 -21.65 15.50
CA PHE A 13 71.56 -21.55 14.19
C PHE A 13 70.39 -20.57 13.99
N VAL A 14 70.53 -19.90 12.85
CA VAL A 14 70.04 -18.58 12.45
C VAL A 14 69.14 -18.77 11.23
N ALA A 15 68.23 -17.82 11.00
CA ALA A 15 67.59 -17.49 9.70
C ALA A 15 66.44 -18.44 9.26
N ILE A 16 65.29 -18.04 8.68
CA ILE A 16 64.87 -16.88 7.89
C ILE A 16 63.34 -16.68 8.07
N PHE A 17 62.92 -15.41 8.16
CA PHE A 17 61.53 -14.96 7.96
C PHE A 17 61.15 -14.96 6.48
N LEU A 18 60.00 -15.53 6.13
CA LEU A 18 59.19 -15.20 4.95
C LEU A 18 57.74 -15.24 5.46
N GLY A 19 56.96 -14.15 5.51
CA GLY A 19 56.81 -13.13 4.49
C GLY A 19 55.34 -13.16 4.07
N LEU A 20 54.51 -12.49 4.87
CA LEU A 20 53.10 -12.21 4.59
C LEU A 20 53.01 -11.43 3.27
N GLN A 21 52.47 -12.02 2.19
CA GLN A 21 51.83 -11.30 1.08
C GLN A 21 50.72 -12.10 0.39
N PHE A 22 49.72 -11.33 -0.05
CA PHE A 22 48.44 -11.67 -0.66
C PHE A 22 48.52 -12.57 -1.90
N THR A 23 47.55 -13.48 -2.06
CA THR A 23 47.06 -13.88 -3.39
C THR A 23 45.53 -14.06 -3.37
N VAL A 24 44.88 -13.49 -4.38
CA VAL A 24 43.46 -13.65 -4.72
C VAL A 24 43.29 -14.96 -5.49
N SER A 25 42.28 -15.78 -5.17
CA SER A 25 41.57 -16.61 -6.15
C SER A 25 40.26 -17.20 -5.61
N SER A 26 39.29 -17.23 -6.53
CA SER A 26 37.88 -17.60 -6.44
C SER A 26 37.59 -19.10 -6.32
N ALA A 27 36.57 -19.51 -5.54
CA ALA A 27 35.80 -20.75 -5.73
C ALA A 27 34.44 -20.70 -4.97
N SER A 28 33.45 -21.47 -5.44
CA SER A 28 31.98 -21.29 -5.42
C SER A 28 31.19 -21.57 -4.11
N PRO A 29 29.91 -21.10 -3.99
CA PRO A 29 29.08 -21.27 -2.80
C PRO A 29 28.04 -22.40 -2.95
N ALA A 30 28.07 -23.41 -2.08
CA ALA A 30 26.98 -24.39 -2.00
C ALA A 30 26.89 -25.06 -0.63
N GLU A 31 26.69 -24.30 0.46
CA GLU A 31 26.33 -24.91 1.76
C GLU A 31 25.84 -23.91 2.81
N ILE A 32 24.74 -23.18 2.57
CA ILE A 32 24.10 -22.43 3.67
C ILE A 32 22.56 -22.43 3.54
N ASN A 33 21.88 -22.86 4.62
CA ASN A 33 20.52 -22.46 5.06
C ASN A 33 19.34 -23.46 5.00
N HIS A 34 19.55 -24.77 5.18
CA HIS A 34 18.42 -25.70 5.34
C HIS A 34 17.61 -25.53 6.67
N CYS A 35 18.14 -24.80 7.66
CA CYS A 35 17.45 -24.52 8.93
C CYS A 35 16.56 -23.24 8.90
N LEU A 36 16.82 -22.34 7.94
CA LEU A 36 16.08 -21.07 7.79
C LEU A 36 14.74 -21.24 7.04
N ILE A 37 14.60 -22.36 6.31
CA ILE A 37 13.40 -22.71 5.53
C ILE A 37 12.27 -23.22 6.43
N ILE A 38 12.58 -23.95 7.51
CA ILE A 38 11.55 -24.50 8.42
C ILE A 38 10.85 -23.40 9.22
N ARG A 39 11.51 -22.26 9.50
CA ARG A 39 10.87 -21.11 10.17
C ARG A 39 9.93 -20.33 9.24
N ASN A 40 10.20 -20.28 7.94
CA ASN A 40 9.37 -19.55 6.98
C ASN A 40 8.05 -20.28 6.66
N LEU A 41 8.02 -21.61 6.73
CA LEU A 41 6.81 -22.39 6.43
C LEU A 41 5.79 -22.44 7.59
N LYS A 42 6.17 -22.02 8.80
CA LYS A 42 5.28 -22.06 9.98
C LYS A 42 4.57 -20.73 10.27
N GLN A 43 4.74 -19.71 9.41
CA GLN A 43 4.16 -18.37 9.62
C GLN A 43 3.01 -18.05 8.66
N GLU A 44 2.51 -19.03 7.92
CA GLU A 44 1.41 -18.88 6.95
C GLU A 44 0.05 -19.31 7.49
N GLN A 45 -0.09 -19.49 8.81
CA GLN A 45 -1.36 -19.81 9.45
C GLN A 45 -1.83 -18.67 10.36
N GLU A 46 -2.89 -17.99 9.89
CA GLU A 46 -3.74 -17.01 10.59
C GLU A 46 -3.06 -15.71 11.05
N ARG A 47 -2.58 -14.92 10.10
CA ARG A 47 -2.62 -13.46 10.28
C ARG A 47 -3.97 -12.98 9.72
N PRO A 48 -4.76 -12.18 10.46
CA PRO A 48 -5.96 -11.57 9.89
C PRO A 48 -5.54 -10.90 8.58
N HIS A 49 -6.26 -11.14 7.49
CA HIS A 49 -5.96 -10.56 6.19
C HIS A 49 -5.80 -9.04 6.34
N GLU A 50 -4.58 -8.53 6.38
CA GLU A 50 -4.37 -7.10 6.57
C GLU A 50 -4.75 -6.41 5.26
N VAL A 51 -5.90 -5.72 5.26
CA VAL A 51 -6.34 -4.95 4.10
C VAL A 51 -5.47 -3.69 4.03
N HIS A 52 -4.53 -3.67 3.09
CA HIS A 52 -3.65 -2.54 2.86
C HIS A 52 -4.32 -1.47 1.97
N CYS A 53 -5.49 -0.99 2.38
CA CYS A 53 -6.24 0.04 1.66
C CYS A 53 -6.48 1.26 2.55
N SER A 54 -6.05 2.44 2.09
CA SER A 54 -6.29 3.68 2.81
C SER A 54 -7.77 4.11 2.67
N ARG A 55 -8.54 4.01 3.75
CA ARG A 55 -9.96 4.40 3.79
C ARG A 55 -10.19 5.86 3.40
N GLU A 56 -9.41 6.78 3.95
CA GLU A 56 -9.52 8.22 3.65
C GLU A 56 -9.28 8.50 2.16
N ARG A 57 -8.25 7.90 1.56
CA ARG A 57 -7.97 8.01 0.13
C ARG A 57 -9.06 7.37 -0.72
N SER A 58 -9.60 6.23 -0.30
CA SER A 58 -10.73 5.57 -0.96
C SER A 58 -11.99 6.45 -0.94
N ARG A 59 -12.26 7.14 0.18
CA ARG A 59 -13.37 8.11 0.30
C ARG A 59 -13.20 9.27 -0.66
N ALA A 60 -12.00 9.84 -0.75
CA ALA A 60 -11.71 10.91 -1.69
C ALA A 60 -11.86 10.46 -3.16
N ALA A 61 -11.37 9.27 -3.51
CA ALA A 61 -11.58 8.70 -4.84
C ALA A 61 -13.07 8.56 -5.18
N ARG A 62 -13.87 8.02 -4.25
CA ARG A 62 -15.32 7.90 -4.42
C ARG A 62 -15.99 9.25 -4.64
N GLN A 63 -15.62 10.26 -3.86
CA GLN A 63 -16.17 11.61 -4.01
C GLN A 63 -15.89 12.18 -5.40
N ILE A 64 -14.66 12.04 -5.91
CA ILE A 64 -14.29 12.47 -7.27
C ILE A 64 -15.12 11.71 -8.31
N ILE A 65 -15.26 10.39 -8.15
CA ILE A 65 -16.05 9.56 -9.07
C ILE A 65 -17.53 9.98 -9.07
N GLU A 66 -18.15 10.18 -7.90
CA GLU A 66 -19.56 10.59 -7.80
C GLU A 66 -19.79 12.01 -8.32
N GLU A 67 -18.83 12.92 -8.11
CA GLU A 67 -18.94 14.31 -8.56
C GLU A 67 -18.72 14.44 -10.07
N TYR A 68 -17.71 13.75 -10.61
CA TYR A 68 -17.29 13.94 -11.99
C TYR A 68 -17.85 12.87 -12.94
N LEU A 69 -17.77 11.58 -12.60
CA LEU A 69 -18.11 10.48 -13.51
C LEU A 69 -19.60 10.12 -13.49
N MET A 70 -20.16 9.92 -12.30
CA MET A 70 -21.53 9.40 -12.14
C MET A 70 -22.63 10.27 -12.77
N PRO A 71 -22.52 11.61 -12.85
CA PRO A 71 -23.52 12.43 -13.55
C PRO A 71 -23.60 12.10 -15.04
N PHE A 72 -22.49 11.75 -15.69
CA PHE A 72 -22.48 11.32 -17.09
C PHE A 72 -23.05 9.92 -17.24
N VAL A 73 -22.65 8.99 -16.38
CA VAL A 73 -23.19 7.61 -16.39
C VAL A 73 -24.71 7.63 -16.28
N LYS A 74 -25.25 8.42 -15.35
CA LYS A 74 -26.69 8.60 -15.15
C LYS A 74 -27.36 9.28 -16.35
N ARG A 75 -26.78 10.35 -16.89
CA ARG A 75 -27.33 11.09 -18.04
C ARG A 75 -27.43 10.22 -19.29
N GLU A 76 -26.37 9.47 -19.59
CA GLU A 76 -26.29 8.61 -20.77
C GLU A 76 -26.98 7.24 -20.56
N ASN A 77 -27.61 7.02 -19.40
CA ASN A 77 -28.17 5.73 -18.98
C ASN A 77 -27.19 4.56 -19.18
N PHE A 78 -25.90 4.85 -18.99
CA PHE A 78 -24.85 3.90 -19.26
C PHE A 78 -24.84 2.79 -18.19
N GLN A 79 -24.88 1.54 -18.62
CA GLN A 79 -24.85 0.38 -17.73
C GLN A 79 -23.39 -0.03 -17.49
N MET A 80 -22.88 0.28 -16.30
CA MET A 80 -21.56 -0.17 -15.88
C MET A 80 -21.56 -1.69 -15.71
N SER A 81 -20.55 -2.36 -16.25
CA SER A 81 -20.43 -3.81 -16.11
C SER A 81 -19.97 -4.19 -14.71
N SER A 82 -20.43 -5.33 -14.18
CA SER A 82 -20.01 -5.83 -12.86
C SER A 82 -18.50 -5.98 -12.66
N PRO A 83 -17.65 -6.32 -13.66
CA PRO A 83 -16.20 -6.34 -13.46
C PRO A 83 -15.54 -4.94 -13.53
N CYS A 84 -16.29 -3.88 -13.81
CA CYS A 84 -15.73 -2.53 -13.92
C CYS A 84 -15.17 -2.08 -12.57
N LYS A 85 -13.91 -1.61 -12.55
CA LYS A 85 -13.28 -1.17 -11.30
C LYS A 85 -13.90 0.09 -10.69
N LEU A 86 -14.62 0.85 -11.50
CA LEU A 86 -15.33 2.07 -11.09
C LEU A 86 -16.79 1.79 -10.74
N HIS A 87 -17.24 0.53 -10.83
CA HIS A 87 -18.61 0.18 -10.48
C HIS A 87 -18.85 0.51 -8.99
N PRO A 88 -19.92 1.25 -8.64
CA PRO A 88 -20.19 1.62 -7.25
C PRO A 88 -20.22 0.42 -6.29
N ASP A 89 -20.87 -0.67 -6.69
CA ASP A 89 -20.98 -1.89 -5.88
C ASP A 89 -19.64 -2.61 -5.62
N ASN A 90 -18.60 -2.31 -6.40
CA ASN A 90 -17.30 -2.91 -6.22
C ASN A 90 -16.43 -2.16 -5.20
N ASP A 91 -16.87 -1.03 -4.67
CA ASP A 91 -16.09 -0.31 -3.66
C ASP A 91 -16.10 -1.06 -2.31
N MET A 92 -14.90 -1.40 -1.85
CA MET A 92 -14.71 -2.18 -0.63
C MET A 92 -15.29 -1.54 0.62
N PHE A 93 -15.25 -0.22 0.73
CA PHE A 93 -15.72 0.48 1.92
C PHE A 93 -17.14 1.03 1.76
N GLN A 94 -17.81 0.83 0.61
CA GLN A 94 -19.11 1.42 0.31
C GLN A 94 -20.13 1.18 1.43
N ASP A 95 -20.37 -0.09 1.78
CA ASP A 95 -21.34 -0.48 2.80
C ASP A 95 -21.04 0.19 4.16
N GLN A 96 -19.77 0.18 4.59
CA GLN A 96 -19.40 0.79 5.87
C GLN A 96 -19.57 2.31 5.89
N GLU A 97 -19.31 2.97 4.76
CA GLU A 97 -19.46 4.42 4.63
C GLU A 97 -20.94 4.82 4.60
N GLU A 98 -21.83 4.02 3.99
CA GLU A 98 -23.29 4.19 4.06
C GLU A 98 -23.85 3.97 5.46
N HIS A 99 -23.17 3.16 6.28
CA HIS A 99 -23.53 2.90 7.68
C HIS A 99 -22.92 3.90 8.67
N LYS A 100 -22.44 5.06 8.20
CA LYS A 100 -22.09 6.18 9.07
C LYS A 100 -23.28 7.09 9.28
N ILE A 101 -23.62 7.34 10.52
CA ILE A 101 -24.70 8.25 10.88
C ILE A 101 -24.10 9.45 11.58
N HIS A 102 -24.11 10.62 10.93
CA HIS A 102 -23.74 11.88 11.55
C HIS A 102 -24.97 12.44 12.28
N VAL A 103 -24.96 12.36 13.61
CA VAL A 103 -26.11 12.71 14.47
C VAL A 103 -26.09 14.20 14.81
N ASP A 104 -24.92 14.71 15.18
CA ASP A 104 -24.67 16.11 15.55
C ASP A 104 -23.20 16.47 15.24
N ILE A 105 -22.83 17.75 15.34
CA ILE A 105 -21.50 18.29 15.00
C ILE A 105 -20.35 17.45 15.56
N ASN A 106 -20.50 16.92 16.78
CA ASN A 106 -19.50 16.12 17.48
C ASN A 106 -20.00 14.71 17.81
N GLU A 107 -21.05 14.21 17.13
CA GLU A 107 -21.59 12.88 17.37
C GLU A 107 -21.74 12.10 16.06
N TRP A 108 -20.96 11.03 15.96
CA TRP A 108 -21.01 10.02 14.90
C TRP A 108 -21.48 8.70 15.47
N ARG A 109 -22.36 7.99 14.78
CA ARG A 109 -22.91 6.72 15.23
C ARG A 109 -22.71 5.62 14.20
N CYS A 110 -22.31 4.44 14.69
CA CYS A 110 -22.17 3.24 13.89
C CYS A 110 -23.56 2.68 13.51
N GLY A 111 -23.81 2.50 12.21
CA GLY A 111 -25.04 1.95 11.68
C GLY A 111 -25.31 0.50 12.10
N TYR A 112 -24.26 -0.31 12.29
CA TYR A 112 -24.39 -1.73 12.63
C TYR A 112 -24.70 -1.98 14.11
N CYS A 113 -23.91 -1.41 15.03
CA CYS A 113 -24.02 -1.68 16.48
C CYS A 113 -24.48 -0.49 17.31
N LYS A 114 -24.81 0.64 16.67
CA LYS A 114 -25.36 1.86 17.29
C LYS A 114 -24.48 2.55 18.33
N LYS A 115 -23.19 2.19 18.45
CA LYS A 115 -22.22 2.92 19.28
C LYS A 115 -21.98 4.33 18.73
N SER A 116 -21.92 5.32 19.62
CA SER A 116 -21.60 6.71 19.29
C SER A 116 -20.13 7.06 19.57
N PHE A 117 -19.60 8.01 18.81
CA PHE A 117 -18.21 8.44 18.78
C PHE A 117 -18.15 9.96 18.64
N ARG A 118 -17.11 10.58 19.20
CA ARG A 118 -16.95 12.05 19.20
C ARG A 118 -16.52 12.65 17.86
N ALA A 119 -16.03 11.81 16.94
CA ALA A 119 -15.53 12.24 15.64
C ALA A 119 -15.52 11.06 14.67
N GLU A 120 -15.62 11.35 13.37
CA GLU A 120 -15.65 10.35 12.30
C GLU A 120 -14.45 9.40 12.35
N ARG A 121 -13.24 9.92 12.60
CA ARG A 121 -12.01 9.11 12.68
C ARG A 121 -12.08 7.97 13.70
N PHE A 122 -12.82 8.17 14.80
CA PHE A 122 -12.99 7.14 15.82
C PHE A 122 -14.02 6.08 15.39
N LEU A 123 -15.02 6.48 14.59
CA LEU A 123 -15.95 5.56 13.97
C LEU A 123 -15.26 4.74 12.87
N ASP A 124 -14.39 5.35 12.06
CA ASP A 124 -13.56 4.67 11.07
C ASP A 124 -12.69 3.60 11.72
N GLN A 125 -11.95 3.98 12.76
CA GLN A 125 -11.14 3.04 13.55
C GLN A 125 -12.00 1.93 14.19
N HIS A 126 -13.24 2.23 14.58
CA HIS A 126 -14.16 1.22 15.08
C HIS A 126 -14.57 0.22 13.99
N PHE A 127 -14.80 0.66 12.74
CA PHE A 127 -15.07 -0.26 11.63
C PHE A 127 -13.90 -1.21 11.39
N ASP A 128 -12.68 -0.68 11.35
CA ASP A 128 -11.47 -1.48 11.12
C ASP A 128 -11.27 -2.54 12.22
N ASN A 129 -11.61 -2.23 13.47
CA ASN A 129 -11.39 -3.15 14.59
C ASN A 129 -12.55 -4.12 14.85
N ARG A 130 -13.80 -3.72 14.56
CA ARG A 130 -15.01 -4.44 15.01
C ARG A 130 -15.89 -4.94 13.89
N HIS A 131 -15.80 -4.34 12.70
CA HIS A 131 -16.63 -4.65 11.54
C HIS A 131 -15.81 -4.98 10.30
N TYR A 132 -14.52 -5.32 10.47
CA TYR A 132 -13.65 -5.78 9.39
C TYR A 132 -14.26 -6.96 8.61
N ASN A 133 -14.88 -7.91 9.31
CA ASN A 133 -15.48 -9.11 8.71
C ASN A 133 -16.66 -8.82 7.77
N LEU A 134 -17.19 -7.60 7.76
CA LEU A 134 -18.26 -7.18 6.84
C LEU A 134 -17.70 -6.73 5.48
N LEU A 135 -16.37 -6.58 5.35
CA LEU A 135 -15.72 -6.25 4.09
C LEU A 135 -15.66 -7.48 3.17
N ASN A 136 -16.10 -7.33 1.92
CA ASN A 136 -15.92 -8.35 0.89
C ASN A 136 -14.57 -8.15 0.17
N VAL A 137 -13.48 -8.48 0.85
CA VAL A 137 -12.10 -8.29 0.34
C VAL A 137 -11.84 -9.09 -0.95
N SER A 138 -12.57 -10.19 -1.19
CA SER A 138 -12.37 -11.05 -2.36
C SER A 138 -12.90 -10.48 -3.68
N ARG A 139 -13.97 -9.68 -3.61
CA ARG A 139 -14.64 -9.14 -4.80
C ARG A 139 -14.47 -7.64 -4.94
N ASN A 140 -14.30 -6.93 -3.83
CA ASN A 140 -14.31 -5.49 -3.81
C ASN A 140 -12.90 -4.93 -4.02
N ILE A 141 -12.87 -3.71 -4.55
CA ILE A 141 -11.68 -3.00 -5.00
C ILE A 141 -11.39 -1.87 -4.03
N CYS A 142 -10.10 -1.66 -3.77
CA CYS A 142 -9.63 -0.49 -3.06
C CYS A 142 -9.61 0.72 -4.01
N LEU A 143 -10.55 1.67 -3.87
CA LEU A 143 -10.53 2.87 -4.73
C LEU A 143 -9.31 3.76 -4.47
N ALA A 144 -8.63 3.61 -3.33
CA ALA A 144 -7.39 4.33 -3.06
C ALA A 144 -6.27 4.00 -4.07
N ASP A 145 -6.32 2.83 -4.72
CA ASP A 145 -5.38 2.47 -5.80
C ASP A 145 -5.52 3.38 -7.01
N LEU A 146 -6.69 4.03 -7.17
CA LEU A 146 -6.98 4.96 -8.26
C LEU A 146 -6.51 6.38 -7.95
N CYS A 147 -6.09 6.66 -6.72
CA CYS A 147 -5.72 8.01 -6.30
C CYS A 147 -4.49 8.57 -7.02
N GLY A 148 -3.64 7.71 -7.61
CA GLY A 148 -2.59 8.17 -8.50
C GLY A 148 -3.14 8.90 -9.73
N ALA A 149 -4.21 8.37 -10.33
CA ALA A 149 -4.86 8.97 -11.50
C ALA A 149 -5.87 10.07 -11.12
N LEU A 150 -6.61 9.88 -10.02
CA LEU A 150 -7.64 10.82 -9.57
C LEU A 150 -7.08 11.99 -8.75
N HIS A 151 -5.81 11.97 -8.37
CA HIS A 151 -5.18 12.98 -7.53
C HIS A 151 -5.90 13.21 -6.18
N CYS A 152 -6.36 12.14 -5.51
CA CYS A 152 -7.08 12.22 -4.23
C CYS A 152 -6.35 13.07 -3.18
N ASP A 153 -5.02 13.01 -3.14
CA ASP A 153 -4.22 13.72 -2.14
C ASP A 153 -4.35 15.24 -2.27
N PHE A 154 -4.71 15.76 -3.46
CA PHE A 154 -5.05 17.17 -3.69
C PHE A 154 -6.42 17.53 -3.11
N VAL A 155 -7.39 16.62 -3.17
CA VAL A 155 -8.72 16.81 -2.59
C VAL A 155 -8.67 16.75 -1.06
N ILE A 156 -7.88 15.83 -0.51
CA ILE A 156 -7.71 15.68 0.95
C ILE A 156 -6.88 16.82 1.52
N ASN A 157 -5.78 17.19 0.86
CA ASN A 157 -4.85 18.22 1.34
C ASN A 157 -4.86 19.43 0.40
N SER A 158 -5.52 20.52 0.82
CA SER A 158 -5.50 21.80 0.10
C SER A 158 -4.10 22.44 0.00
N LYS A 159 -3.15 21.99 0.82
CA LYS A 159 -1.74 22.42 0.79
C LYS A 159 -0.90 21.41 0.02
N SER A 160 -1.07 21.33 -1.29
CA SER A 160 -0.15 20.53 -2.12
C SER A 160 1.25 21.16 -2.08
N GLN A 161 2.20 20.52 -1.40
CA GLN A 161 3.60 20.87 -1.61
C GLN A 161 3.96 20.45 -3.03
N LYS A 162 4.42 21.40 -3.85
CA LYS A 162 4.89 21.11 -5.21
C LYS A 162 6.11 20.19 -5.11
N THR A 163 5.90 18.90 -5.28
CA THR A 163 6.97 17.91 -5.36
C THR A 163 7.43 17.78 -6.81
N LYS A 164 8.70 17.40 -7.00
CA LYS A 164 9.25 17.16 -8.34
C LYS A 164 8.50 15.99 -8.99
N CYS A 165 8.12 16.15 -10.26
CA CYS A 165 7.45 15.09 -11.03
C CYS A 165 8.29 13.79 -11.01
N ASN A 166 7.64 12.67 -10.70
CA ASN A 166 8.23 11.33 -10.75
C ASN A 166 7.78 10.63 -12.04
N PRO A 167 8.67 10.45 -13.04
CA PRO A 167 8.32 9.83 -14.32
C PRO A 167 7.76 8.41 -14.20
N ALA A 168 8.24 7.62 -13.24
CA ALA A 168 7.74 6.26 -13.03
C ALA A 168 6.32 6.25 -12.46
N ALA A 169 6.00 7.20 -11.57
CA ALA A 169 4.63 7.36 -11.07
C ALA A 169 3.68 7.84 -12.18
N ALA A 170 4.12 8.80 -12.99
CA ALA A 170 3.36 9.27 -14.15
C ALA A 170 3.06 8.15 -15.17
N ALA A 171 4.05 7.29 -15.46
CA ALA A 171 3.86 6.14 -16.33
C ALA A 171 2.85 5.13 -15.77
N ARG A 172 2.92 4.81 -14.47
CA ARG A 172 1.93 3.94 -13.82
C ARG A 172 0.52 4.53 -13.86
N ASN A 173 0.38 5.81 -13.55
CA ASN A 173 -0.92 6.48 -13.57
C ASN A 173 -1.49 6.53 -14.99
N ARG A 174 -0.64 6.75 -16.00
CA ARG A 174 -1.02 6.67 -17.41
C ARG A 174 -1.58 5.29 -17.76
N HIS A 175 -0.91 4.20 -17.36
CA HIS A 175 -1.42 2.85 -17.61
C HIS A 175 -2.75 2.58 -16.90
N LEU A 176 -2.98 3.14 -15.71
CA LEU A 176 -4.28 3.06 -15.06
C LEU A 176 -5.36 3.74 -15.90
N CYS A 177 -5.11 4.97 -16.38
CA CYS A 177 -6.02 5.67 -17.29
C CYS A 177 -6.27 4.90 -18.59
N GLU A 178 -5.23 4.34 -19.20
CA GLU A 178 -5.35 3.56 -20.44
C GLU A 178 -6.10 2.24 -20.23
N PHE A 179 -5.90 1.56 -19.09
CA PHE A 179 -6.67 0.35 -18.75
C PHE A 179 -8.17 0.65 -18.65
N PHE A 180 -8.55 1.82 -18.15
CA PHE A 180 -9.94 2.29 -18.17
C PHE A 180 -10.46 2.53 -19.60
N ASN A 181 -9.60 2.90 -20.55
CA ASN A 181 -9.98 3.08 -21.96
C ASN A 181 -10.14 1.74 -22.72
N TYR A 182 -9.37 0.70 -22.38
CA TYR A 182 -9.41 -0.60 -23.09
C TYR A 182 -10.42 -1.60 -22.51
N SER A 183 -10.93 -1.38 -21.29
CA SER A 183 -12.18 -2.00 -20.88
C SER A 183 -13.29 -1.37 -21.72
N LYS A 184 -13.67 -2.01 -22.83
CA LYS A 184 -14.77 -1.58 -23.71
C LYS A 184 -15.89 -1.00 -22.85
N ASN A 185 -16.07 0.32 -22.97
CA ASN A 185 -17.07 1.16 -22.30
C ASN A 185 -16.65 1.81 -20.96
N THR A 186 -15.88 2.91 -20.99
CA THR A 186 -15.94 3.95 -19.94
C THR A 186 -15.62 5.34 -20.50
N ILE A 187 -16.38 6.33 -20.00
CA ILE A 187 -16.39 7.76 -20.35
C ILE A 187 -15.25 8.48 -19.63
N CYS A 188 -14.47 9.29 -20.35
CA CYS A 188 -13.46 10.19 -19.79
C CYS A 188 -14.11 11.49 -19.31
N VAL A 189 -13.86 11.88 -18.05
CA VAL A 189 -14.19 13.23 -17.57
C VAL A 189 -12.89 13.98 -17.33
N SER A 190 -12.60 14.94 -18.21
CA SER A 190 -11.58 15.96 -17.96
C SER A 190 -12.28 17.25 -17.56
N ASN A 191 -11.76 17.94 -16.54
CA ASN A 191 -12.18 19.31 -16.28
C ASN A 191 -11.00 20.26 -16.47
N HIS A 192 -11.30 21.33 -17.21
CA HIS A 192 -10.45 22.43 -17.68
C HIS A 192 -9.45 22.14 -18.83
N ASN A 193 -9.94 22.42 -20.04
CA ASN A 193 -9.21 22.88 -21.22
C ASN A 193 -8.22 21.94 -21.90
N ASN A 194 -8.57 20.68 -22.12
CA ASN A 194 -8.18 19.96 -23.35
C ASN A 194 -9.06 18.71 -23.49
N VAL A 195 -9.87 18.70 -24.56
CA VAL A 195 -10.60 17.53 -25.02
C VAL A 195 -9.58 16.62 -25.71
N LEU A 196 -9.22 15.51 -25.06
CA LEU A 196 -8.52 14.42 -25.73
C LEU A 196 -9.55 13.35 -26.07
N HIS A 197 -9.79 13.22 -27.37
CA HIS A 197 -10.50 12.10 -27.96
C HIS A 197 -9.72 10.80 -27.74
N CYS A 198 -10.45 9.75 -27.37
CA CYS A 198 -10.26 8.39 -27.86
C CYS A 198 -11.63 7.89 -28.33
#